data_AF-A0A7C1KVR3-F1
#
_entry.id   AF-A0A7C1KVR3-F1
#
_cell.length_a   1.000
_cell.length_b   1.000
_cell.length_c   1.000
_cell.angle_alpha   90.00
_cell.angle_beta   90.00
_cell.angle_gamma   90.00
#
_symmetry.space_group_name_H-M   'P 1'
#
loop_
_entity.id
_entity.type
_entity.pdbx_description
1 polymer ?
#
loop_
_entity_poly.entity_id
_entity_poly.type
_entity_poly.pdbx_seq_one_letter_code
_entity_poly.pdbx_strand_id
1 'polypeptide(L)' 'MLDDHVYDLMMQMIAENKSLWRIKNNYKTDADCDECRDFWNRMEKDKEEHISELGELIKSHMS' A
#
# COMPACT_ATOMS: atom_id res chain seq x y z
N MET A 1 -4.89 -20.55 14.42
CA MET A 1 -5.06 -19.08 14.30
C MET A 1 -3.74 -18.53 13.86
N LEU A 2 -3.74 -17.52 12.98
CA LEU A 2 -2.54 -16.73 12.74
C LEU A 2 -2.14 -16.09 14.07
N ASP A 3 -0.84 -15.92 14.32
CA ASP A 3 -0.43 -15.09 15.43
C ASP A 3 -0.88 -13.63 15.19
N ASP A 4 -1.06 -12.87 16.26
CA ASP A 4 -1.55 -11.50 16.20
C ASP A 4 -0.67 -10.64 15.28
N HIS A 5 0.64 -10.91 15.23
CA HIS A 5 1.59 -10.14 14.43
C HIS A 5 1.42 -10.40 12.92
N VAL A 6 1.31 -11.65 12.48
CA VAL A 6 1.06 -12.02 11.07
C VAL A 6 -0.30 -11.51 10.63
N TYR A 7 -1.31 -11.59 11.50
CA TYR A 7 -2.60 -10.98 11.23
C TYR A 7 -2.49 -9.48 11.01
N ASP A 8 -1.77 -8.75 11.87
CA ASP A 8 -1.55 -7.31 11.73
C ASP A 8 -0.83 -6.97 10.41
N LEU A 9 0.20 -7.73 10.04
CA LEU A 9 0.90 -7.55 8.76
C LEU A 9 -0.03 -7.76 7.55
N MET A 10 -0.86 -8.80 7.57
CA MET A 10 -1.83 -9.06 6.50
C MET A 10 -2.90 -7.96 6.43
N MET A 11 -3.38 -7.47 7.58
CA MET A 11 -4.35 -6.38 7.63
C MET A 11 -3.76 -5.08 7.09
N GLN A 12 -2.49 -4.78 7.41
CA GLN A 12 -1.79 -3.63 6.85
C GLN A 12 -1.63 -3.77 5.32
N MET A 13 -1.26 -4.95 4.83
CA MET A 13 -1.13 -5.21 3.39
C MET A 13 -2.46 -4.96 2.65
N ILE A 14 -3.59 -5.37 3.22
CA ILE A 14 -4.92 -5.11 2.65
C ILE A 14 -5.22 -3.60 2.61
N ALA A 15 -4.88 -2.87 3.67
CA ALA A 15 -5.09 -1.43 3.74
C ALA A 15 -4.28 -0.69 2.67
N GLU A 16 -3.01 -1.05 2.49
CA GLU A 16 -2.15 -0.45 1.47
C GLU A 16 -2.64 -0.76 0.06
N ASN A 17 -3.01 -2.01 -0.24
CA ASN A 17 -3.57 -2.39 -1.54
C ASN A 17 -4.84 -1.58 -1.88
N LYS A 18 -5.76 -1.42 -0.91
CA LYS A 18 -6.96 -0.60 -1.09
C LYS A 18 -6.61 0.87 -1.33
N SER A 19 -5.64 1.40 -0.60
CA SER A 19 -5.20 2.79 -0.78
C SER A 19 -4.53 3.01 -2.14
N LEU A 20 -3.66 2.10 -2.56
CA LEU A 20 -2.99 2.13 -3.86
C LEU A 20 -4.02 2.10 -5.00
N TRP A 21 -5.03 1.24 -4.89
CA TRP A 21 -6.11 1.18 -5.87
C TRP A 21 -6.84 2.52 -6.00
N ARG A 22 -7.18 3.19 -4.89
CA ARG A 22 -7.84 4.50 -4.92
C ARG A 22 -6.95 5.59 -5.54
N ILE A 23 -5.64 5.55 -5.27
CA ILE A 23 -4.68 6.50 -5.86
C ILE A 23 -4.62 6.32 -7.38
N LYS A 24 -4.47 5.08 -7.84
CA LYS A 24 -4.35 4.73 -9.27
C LYS A 24 -5.61 5.05 -10.07
N ASN A 25 -6.80 4.82 -9.49
CA ASN A 25 -8.06 4.92 -10.24
C ASN A 25 -8.77 6.26 -10.06
N ASN A 26 -8.60 6.93 -8.91
CA ASN A 26 -9.37 8.13 -8.56
C ASN A 26 -8.44 9.32 -8.29
N TYR A 27 -7.61 9.27 -7.24
CA TYR A 27 -6.99 10.47 -6.68
C TYR A 27 -6.03 11.19 -7.64
N LYS A 28 -5.27 10.45 -8.45
CA LYS A 28 -4.41 11.04 -9.48
C LYS A 28 -5.20 11.77 -10.56
N THR A 29 -6.37 11.24 -10.92
CA THR A 29 -7.28 11.81 -11.91
C THR A 29 -7.98 13.06 -11.36
N ASP A 30 -8.36 13.01 -10.08
CA ASP A 30 -9.08 14.08 -9.39
C ASP A 30 -8.18 15.26 -8.96
N ALA A 31 -6.85 15.10 -9.04
CA ALA A 31 -5.89 16.11 -8.64
C ALA A 31 -5.91 17.32 -9.60
N ASP A 32 -6.18 18.50 -9.04
CA ASP A 32 -6.35 19.77 -9.76
C ASP A 32 -5.07 20.61 -9.87
N CYS A 33 -3.99 20.18 -9.23
CA CYS A 33 -2.71 20.89 -9.20
C CYS A 33 -1.52 19.97 -9.52
N ASP A 34 -0.45 20.53 -10.13
CA ASP A 34 0.75 19.76 -10.49
C ASP A 34 1.45 19.18 -9.26
N GLU A 35 1.61 19.98 -8.21
CA GLU A 35 2.16 19.52 -6.93
C GLU A 35 1.33 18.38 -6.31
N CYS A 36 0.02 18.42 -6.47
CA CYS A 36 -0.91 17.41 -6.00
C CYS A 36 -0.71 16.10 -6.76
N ARG A 37 -0.57 16.17 -8.09
CA ARG A 37 -0.26 15.00 -8.93
C ARG A 37 1.09 14.39 -8.57
N ASP A 38 2.10 15.22 -8.35
CA ASP A 38 3.44 14.77 -7.94
C ASP A 38 3.41 14.10 -6.56
N PHE A 39 2.64 14.66 -5.62
CA PHE A 39 2.40 14.01 -4.34
C PHE A 39 1.76 12.63 -4.52
N TRP A 40 0.71 12.50 -5.32
CA TRP A 40 0.07 11.21 -5.55
C TRP A 40 0.95 10.21 -6.28
N ASN A 41 1.81 10.67 -7.20
CA ASN A 41 2.81 9.83 -7.85
C ASN A 41 3.83 9.27 -6.86
N ARG A 42 4.32 10.09 -5.91
CA ARG A 42 5.21 9.62 -4.83
C ARG A 42 4.48 8.63 -3.92
N MET A 43 3.28 8.97 -3.47
CA MET A 43 2.45 8.10 -2.63
C MET A 43 2.12 6.76 -3.30
N GLU A 44 1.95 6.72 -4.62
CA GLU A 44 1.77 5.47 -5.37
C GLU A 44 3.01 4.58 -5.24
N LYS A 45 4.20 5.14 -5.49
CA LYS A 45 5.48 4.41 -5.42
C LYS A 45 5.76 3.90 -4.02
N ASP A 46 5.60 4.74 -3.01
CA ASP A 46 5.84 4.37 -1.60
C ASP A 46 4.94 3.19 -1.19
N LYS A 47 3.70 3.15 -1.69
CA LYS A 47 2.76 2.05 -1.41
C LYS A 47 3.13 0.75 -2.10
N GLU A 48 3.61 0.82 -3.33
CA GLU A 48 4.13 -0.36 -4.02
C GLU A 48 5.31 -0.97 -3.26
N GLU A 49 6.22 -0.12 -2.76
CA GLU A 49 7.35 -0.54 -1.93
C GLU A 49 6.87 -1.18 -0.62
N HIS A 50 5.97 -0.53 0.13
CA HIS A 50 5.41 -1.10 1.36
C HIS A 50 4.67 -2.43 1.13
N ILE A 51 3.90 -2.57 0.04
CA ILE A 51 3.21 -3.83 -0.27
C ILE A 51 4.23 -4.95 -0.54
N SER A 52 5.34 -4.63 -1.20
CA SER A 52 6.43 -5.60 -1.43
C SER A 52 7.05 -6.04 -0.11
N GLU A 53 7.45 -5.09 0.73
CA GLU A 53 8.06 -5.36 2.04
C GLU A 53 7.13 -6.15 2.96
N LEU A 54 5.85 -5.77 3.05
CA LEU A 54 4.83 -6.51 3.79
C LEU A 54 4.70 -7.95 3.28
N GLY A 55 4.74 -8.14 1.96
CA GLY A 55 4.70 -9.46 1.34
C GLY A 55 5.90 -10.33 1.70
N GLU A 56 7.10 -9.75 1.81
CA GLU A 56 8.32 -10.44 2.25
C GLU A 56 8.27 -10.80 3.74
N LEU A 57 7.83 -9.86 4.58
CA LEU A 57 7.67 -10.10 6.03
C LEU A 57 6.67 -11.22 6.29
N ILE A 58 5.48 -11.16 5.67
CA ILE A 58 4.45 -12.20 5.82
C ILE A 58 5.01 -13.57 5.41
N LYS A 59 5.73 -13.66 4.28
CA LYS A 59 6.35 -14.93 3.85
C LYS A 59 7.33 -15.47 4.88
N SER A 60 8.16 -14.60 5.47
CA SER A 60 9.17 -15.00 6.46
C SER A 60 8.58 -15.55 7.77
N HIS A 61 7.35 -15.16 8.11
CA HIS A 61 6.63 -15.67 9.27
C HIS A 61 5.75 -16.89 8.98
N MET A 62 5.53 -17.24 7.70
CA MET A 62 4.74 -18.40 7.28
C MET A 62 5.60 -19.60 6.85
N SER A 63 6.90 -19.42 6.67
CA SER A 63 7.90 -20.47 6.38
C SER A 63 8.38 -21.17 7.65
#